data_AF-A0A9D8SJT9-F1
#
_entry.id   AF-A0A9D8SJT9-F1
#
_cell.length_a   1.000
_cell.length_b   1.000
_cell.length_c   1.000
_cell.angle_alpha   90.00
_cell.angle_beta   90.00
_cell.angle_gamma   90.00
#
_symmetry.space_group_name_H-M   'P 1'
#
loop_
_entity.id
_entity.type
_entity.pdbx_description
1 polymer ?
#
loop_
_entity_poly.entity_id
_entity_poly.type
_entity_poly.pdbx_seq_one_letter_code
_entity_poly.pdbx_strand_id
1 'polypeptide(L)'
;MKKKFSRRDLLGTMTAGAVSAAAASVFPKAHFAMAQDVSPSASAQTPASALNVNPAGRPICGDPRIRGPFPILSTPYREDGTVDFDVLARSAQFVDWCGSPGMIWPQSGDSLDLLTMKEKLEGMEALADAMKGRKSALCLGVQGRNTEEMLIYARHAEKLDVPCIISRPPDDGKTQEDMRDYWRALAKVTNRPVILQTTG
;
A
#
# COMPACT_ATOMS: atom_id res chain seq x y z
N MET A 1 7.91 14.35 30.02
CA MET A 1 8.24 15.40 29.04
C MET A 1 8.60 14.73 27.72
N LYS A 2 7.66 14.61 26.76
CA LYS A 2 7.91 13.92 25.48
C LYS A 2 8.66 14.87 24.55
N LYS A 3 9.87 14.50 24.10
CA LYS A 3 10.65 15.27 23.12
C LYS A 3 9.82 15.43 21.84
N LYS A 4 9.62 16.66 21.40
CA LYS A 4 8.95 16.99 20.13
C LYS A 4 10.02 16.93 19.04
N PHE A 5 10.12 15.79 18.35
CA PHE A 5 11.03 15.66 17.20
C PHE A 5 10.49 16.48 16.03
N SER A 6 11.35 17.28 15.41
CA SER A 6 11.05 18.00 14.17
C SER A 6 11.21 17.05 12.97
N ARG A 7 10.45 17.25 11.89
CA ARG A 7 10.64 16.49 10.63
C ARG A 7 12.07 16.60 10.09
N ARG A 8 12.73 17.74 10.36
CA ARG A 8 14.14 17.96 10.03
C ARG A 8 15.07 16.99 10.78
N ASP A 9 14.71 16.63 12.03
CA ASP A 9 15.47 15.67 12.84
C ASP A 9 15.30 14.24 12.32
N LEU A 10 14.09 13.90 11.84
CA LEU A 10 13.78 12.58 11.27
C LEU A 10 14.42 12.36 9.89
N LEU A 11 14.41 13.39 9.03
CA LEU A 11 15.05 13.33 7.71
C LEU A 11 16.59 13.25 7.81
N GLY A 12 17.20 13.92 8.79
CA GLY A 12 18.65 13.83 9.04
C GLY A 12 19.13 12.45 9.48
N THR A 13 18.25 11.60 10.03
CA THR A 13 18.59 10.24 10.45
C THR A 13 18.45 9.18 9.35
N MET A 14 17.76 9.46 8.23
CA MET A 14 17.49 8.47 7.17
C MET A 14 18.55 8.39 6.06
N THR A 15 19.61 9.21 6.09
CA THR A 15 20.70 9.16 5.08
C THR A 15 21.67 7.97 5.23
N ALA A 16 21.38 6.98 6.08
CA ALA A 16 22.18 5.78 6.22
C ALA A 16 21.27 4.54 6.39
N GLY A 17 20.75 3.99 5.29
CA GLY A 17 19.82 2.87 5.34
C GLY A 17 19.69 2.10 4.02
N ALA A 18 20.75 1.36 3.67
CA ALA A 18 20.78 0.16 2.82
C ALA A 18 19.95 0.14 1.52
N VAL A 19 20.65 0.46 0.42
CA VAL A 19 20.43 -0.21 -0.87
C VAL A 19 20.97 -1.63 -0.73
N SER A 20 20.14 -2.66 -0.90
CA SER A 20 20.62 -4.03 -1.09
C SER A 20 19.98 -4.64 -2.33
N ALA A 21 20.71 -4.54 -3.44
CA ALA A 21 20.60 -5.45 -4.55
C ALA A 21 21.58 -6.59 -4.29
N ALA A 22 21.11 -7.84 -4.29
CA ALA A 22 22.00 -9.00 -4.36
C ALA A 22 21.41 -10.03 -5.32
N ALA A 23 22.02 -10.08 -6.50
CA ALA A 23 21.84 -11.10 -7.51
C ALA A 23 22.59 -12.39 -7.13
N ALA A 24 21.99 -13.51 -7.53
CA ALA A 24 22.57 -14.75 -8.04
C ALA A 24 23.85 -15.38 -7.44
N SER A 25 23.67 -16.68 -7.15
CA SER A 25 24.64 -17.79 -7.19
C SER A 25 25.63 -17.96 -6.03
N VAL A 26 25.52 -19.10 -5.34
CA VAL A 26 26.50 -20.22 -5.32
C VAL A 26 26.02 -21.27 -4.30
N PHE A 27 25.71 -22.49 -4.77
CA PHE A 27 25.56 -23.68 -3.93
C PHE A 27 26.94 -24.27 -3.62
N PRO A 28 27.10 -24.94 -2.47
CA PRO A 28 27.58 -26.32 -2.51
C PRO A 28 26.72 -27.30 -1.71
N LYS A 29 26.65 -28.52 -2.25
CA LYS A 29 25.99 -29.71 -1.71
C LYS A 29 26.60 -30.16 -0.39
N ALA A 30 25.76 -30.49 0.58
CA ALA A 30 26.08 -31.46 1.62
C ALA A 30 24.85 -32.33 1.90
N HIS A 31 24.95 -33.61 1.55
CA HIS A 31 24.03 -34.68 1.96
C HIS A 31 24.37 -35.08 3.39
N PHE A 32 23.38 -35.11 4.28
CA PHE A 32 23.37 -36.02 5.43
C PHE A 32 21.94 -36.37 5.83
N ALA A 33 21.83 -37.54 6.46
CA ALA A 33 20.77 -38.52 6.27
C ALA A 33 19.44 -38.29 7.02
N MET A 34 18.47 -39.08 6.57
CA MET A 34 17.08 -39.22 6.99
C MET A 34 16.90 -39.51 8.49
N ALA A 35 15.92 -38.84 9.09
CA ALA A 35 15.12 -39.38 10.19
C ALA A 35 13.64 -39.13 9.83
N GLN A 36 12.90 -40.22 9.67
CA GLN A 36 11.46 -40.24 9.40
C GLN A 36 10.65 -40.16 10.69
N ASP A 37 9.35 -39.92 10.50
CA ASP A 37 8.23 -40.01 11.44
C ASP A 37 7.88 -38.79 12.30
N VAL A 38 7.07 -37.90 11.69
CA VAL A 38 5.92 -37.30 12.38
C VAL A 38 4.72 -37.31 11.42
N SER A 39 3.65 -37.98 11.84
CA SER A 39 2.39 -38.24 11.13
C SER A 39 1.69 -36.99 10.59
N PRO A 40 1.00 -37.05 9.43
CA PRO A 40 0.22 -35.93 8.92
C PRO A 40 -1.10 -35.81 9.70
N SER A 41 -1.25 -34.77 10.51
CA SER A 41 -2.58 -34.34 10.96
C SER A 41 -3.32 -33.77 9.75
N ALA A 42 -4.40 -34.43 9.35
CA ALA A 42 -5.27 -33.98 8.27
C ALA A 42 -5.99 -32.68 8.67
N SER A 43 -5.37 -31.52 8.43
CA SER A 43 -6.12 -30.28 8.25
C SER A 43 -6.66 -30.30 6.83
N ALA A 44 -7.98 -30.41 6.69
CA ALA A 44 -8.66 -30.31 5.40
C ALA A 44 -8.24 -29.02 4.69
N GLN A 45 -7.38 -29.13 3.68
CA GLN A 45 -7.11 -28.04 2.76
C GLN A 45 -8.38 -27.88 1.93
N THR A 46 -9.22 -26.93 2.31
CA THR A 46 -10.32 -26.49 1.45
C THR A 46 -9.70 -26.06 0.11
N PRO A 47 -10.13 -26.62 -1.03
CA PRO A 47 -9.56 -26.23 -2.31
C PRO A 47 -9.75 -24.72 -2.49
N ALA A 48 -8.68 -24.00 -2.82
CA ALA A 48 -8.65 -22.54 -3.01
C ALA A 48 -9.75 -22.03 -3.98
N SER A 49 -10.30 -22.92 -4.81
CA SER A 49 -11.44 -22.67 -5.70
C SER A 49 -12.72 -22.24 -4.97
N ALA A 50 -12.97 -22.70 -3.74
CA ALA A 50 -14.21 -22.43 -3.02
C ALA A 50 -14.31 -21.00 -2.45
N LEU A 51 -13.19 -20.27 -2.35
CA LEU A 51 -13.15 -18.93 -1.76
C LEU A 51 -13.31 -17.81 -2.78
N ASN A 52 -13.21 -18.12 -4.07
CA ASN A 52 -13.20 -17.10 -5.13
C ASN A 52 -14.57 -16.93 -5.77
N VAL A 53 -15.62 -17.00 -4.96
CA VAL A 53 -17.01 -16.93 -5.37
C VAL A 53 -17.75 -15.95 -4.46
N ASN A 54 -18.47 -14.99 -5.01
CA ASN A 54 -19.25 -14.05 -4.21
C ASN A 54 -20.47 -14.75 -3.56
N PRO A 55 -21.19 -14.13 -2.61
CA PRO A 55 -22.36 -14.73 -1.96
C PRO A 55 -23.49 -15.16 -2.93
N ALA A 56 -23.44 -14.72 -4.19
CA ALA A 56 -24.36 -15.08 -5.26
C ALA A 56 -23.80 -16.17 -6.21
N GLY A 57 -22.70 -16.85 -5.86
CA GLY A 57 -22.16 -17.96 -6.64
C GLY A 57 -21.41 -17.56 -7.91
N ARG A 58 -21.06 -16.27 -8.10
CA ARG A 58 -20.25 -15.81 -9.24
C ARG A 58 -18.75 -15.76 -8.92
N PRO A 59 -17.87 -16.14 -9.86
CA PRO A 59 -16.43 -16.01 -9.68
C PRO A 59 -16.04 -14.57 -9.32
N ILE A 60 -15.23 -14.40 -8.28
CA ILE A 60 -14.59 -13.12 -7.96
C ILE A 60 -13.42 -12.97 -8.92
N CYS A 61 -13.68 -12.34 -10.05
CA CYS A 61 -12.62 -11.89 -10.95
C CYS A 61 -12.10 -10.54 -10.45
N GLY A 62 -10.82 -10.47 -10.08
CA GLY A 62 -10.16 -9.20 -9.81
C GLY A 62 -10.22 -8.27 -11.02
N ASP A 63 -10.22 -6.97 -10.78
CA ASP A 63 -10.22 -5.99 -11.88
C ASP A 63 -8.96 -6.19 -12.74
N PRO A 64 -9.10 -6.48 -14.05
CA PRO A 64 -7.96 -6.77 -14.93
C PRO A 64 -7.02 -5.57 -15.09
N ARG A 65 -7.43 -4.35 -14.69
CA ARG A 65 -6.59 -3.15 -14.63
C ARG A 65 -5.63 -3.18 -13.45
N ILE A 66 -5.94 -3.92 -12.39
CA ILE A 66 -5.16 -3.99 -11.14
C ILE A 66 -4.35 -5.28 -11.13
N ARG A 67 -3.33 -5.34 -11.99
CA ARG A 67 -2.43 -6.50 -12.11
C ARG A 67 -1.02 -6.09 -12.54
N GLY A 68 -0.03 -6.92 -12.21
CA GLY A 68 1.38 -6.65 -12.49
C GLY A 68 2.04 -5.77 -11.42
N PRO A 69 3.22 -5.19 -11.69
CA PRO A 69 3.94 -4.42 -10.69
C PRO A 69 3.29 -3.06 -10.41
N PHE A 70 3.12 -2.75 -9.12
CA PHE A 70 2.68 -1.44 -8.62
C PHE A 70 3.77 -0.91 -7.68
N PRO A 71 4.86 -0.33 -8.19
CA PRO A 71 5.89 0.28 -7.35
C PRO A 71 5.29 1.36 -6.45
N ILE A 72 5.75 1.40 -5.20
CA ILE A 72 5.39 2.43 -4.25
C ILE A 72 6.27 3.66 -4.53
N LEU A 73 5.64 4.82 -4.73
CA LEU A 73 6.33 6.08 -4.95
C LEU A 73 6.88 6.62 -3.63
N SER A 74 8.11 7.11 -3.64
CA SER A 74 8.66 7.93 -2.55
C SER A 74 7.99 9.30 -2.47
N THR A 75 7.91 9.87 -1.27
CA THR A 75 7.50 11.28 -1.09
C THR A 75 8.72 12.18 -1.10
N PRO A 76 8.89 13.03 -2.13
CA PRO A 76 9.97 14.00 -2.18
C PRO A 76 9.71 15.17 -1.22
N TYR A 77 10.74 15.59 -0.50
CA TYR A 77 10.72 16.73 0.40
C TYR A 77 11.76 17.77 -0.02
N ARG A 78 11.45 19.04 0.20
CA ARG A 78 12.39 20.15 0.04
C ARG A 78 13.30 20.27 1.27
N GLU A 79 14.34 21.07 1.17
CA GLU A 79 15.29 21.31 2.28
C GLU A 79 14.62 21.90 3.53
N ASP A 80 13.50 22.60 3.37
CA ASP A 80 12.69 23.14 4.48
C ASP A 80 11.74 22.10 5.11
N GLY A 81 11.67 20.88 4.55
CA GLY A 81 10.82 19.80 5.02
C GLY A 81 9.38 19.83 4.49
N THR A 82 9.05 20.76 3.58
CA THR A 82 7.77 20.76 2.86
C THR A 82 7.76 19.71 1.76
N VAL A 83 6.59 19.17 1.43
CA VAL A 83 6.44 18.19 0.34
C VAL A 83 6.61 18.87 -1.01
N ASP A 84 7.39 18.25 -1.91
CA ASP A 84 7.55 18.71 -3.28
C ASP A 84 6.57 17.98 -4.22
N PHE A 85 5.35 18.48 -4.30
CA PHE A 85 4.29 17.88 -5.13
C PHE A 85 4.63 17.87 -6.63
N ASP A 86 5.44 18.81 -7.12
CA ASP A 86 5.86 18.85 -8.52
C ASP A 86 6.82 17.70 -8.84
N VAL A 87 7.76 17.41 -7.93
CA VAL A 87 8.63 16.23 -8.04
C VAL A 87 7.80 14.95 -7.91
N LEU A 88 6.82 14.91 -7.00
CA LEU A 88 5.95 13.74 -6.82
C LEU A 88 5.17 13.43 -8.12
N ALA A 89 4.57 14.44 -8.74
CA ALA A 89 3.89 14.33 -10.02
C ALA A 89 4.83 13.83 -11.14
N ARG A 90 6.05 14.37 -11.22
CA ARG A 90 7.05 13.91 -12.21
C ARG A 90 7.48 12.46 -11.97
N SER A 91 7.62 12.04 -10.72
CA SER A 91 7.92 10.63 -10.38
C SER A 91 6.82 9.68 -10.84
N ALA A 92 5.54 10.05 -10.66
CA ALA A 92 4.42 9.27 -11.17
C ALA A 92 4.43 9.17 -12.70
N GLN A 93 4.66 10.29 -13.39
CA GLN A 93 4.78 10.33 -14.85
C GLN A 93 5.97 9.52 -15.37
N PHE A 94 7.08 9.49 -14.63
CA PHE A 94 8.23 8.65 -14.95
C PHE A 94 7.89 7.15 -14.86
N VAL A 95 7.16 6.73 -13.81
CA VAL A 95 6.69 5.34 -13.68
C VAL A 95 5.76 4.96 -14.82
N ASP A 96 4.87 5.87 -15.24
CA ASP A 96 4.02 5.65 -16.42
C ASP A 96 4.82 5.55 -17.72
N TRP A 97 5.81 6.43 -17.89
CA TRP A 97 6.70 6.40 -19.05
C TRP A 97 7.50 5.09 -19.14
N CYS A 98 7.91 4.54 -18.01
CA CYS A 98 8.56 3.22 -17.92
C CYS A 98 7.63 2.04 -18.28
N GLY A 99 6.33 2.28 -18.45
CA GLY A 99 5.36 1.24 -18.83
C GLY A 99 4.89 0.36 -17.67
N SER A 100 5.01 0.83 -16.42
CA SER A 100 4.43 0.14 -15.27
C SER A 100 2.90 0.08 -15.40
N PRO A 101 2.22 -1.04 -15.10
CA PRO A 101 0.76 -1.08 -15.16
C PRO A 101 0.09 -0.24 -14.07
N GLY A 102 0.81 0.08 -12.99
CA GLY A 102 0.32 0.97 -11.95
C GLY A 102 1.39 1.47 -11.01
N MET A 103 0.95 2.17 -9.97
CA MET A 103 1.79 2.74 -8.91
C MET A 103 0.96 2.94 -7.64
N ILE A 104 1.63 3.02 -6.49
CA ILE A 104 0.99 3.22 -5.18
C ILE A 104 1.59 4.44 -4.47
N TRP A 105 0.74 5.27 -3.87
CA TRP A 105 1.17 6.34 -2.95
C TRP A 105 0.01 6.70 -1.99
N PRO A 106 0.23 7.06 -0.71
CA PRO A 106 1.50 7.17 0.03
C PRO A 106 1.69 5.95 0.93
N GLN A 107 2.41 4.91 0.47
CA GLN A 107 2.53 3.65 1.22
C GLN A 107 3.97 3.33 1.66
N SER A 108 4.91 4.24 1.40
CA SER A 108 6.31 4.16 1.82
C SER A 108 6.51 4.77 3.20
N GLY A 109 7.54 4.33 3.92
CA GLY A 109 7.86 4.84 5.27
C GLY A 109 8.15 6.34 5.32
N ASP A 110 8.65 6.91 4.22
CA ASP A 110 8.85 8.36 4.05
C ASP A 110 7.53 9.16 3.94
N SER A 111 6.38 8.48 3.92
CA SER A 111 5.06 9.08 3.70
C SER A 111 4.09 8.77 4.83
N LEU A 112 4.09 7.53 5.34
CA LEU A 112 3.14 7.05 6.35
C LEU A 112 3.16 7.88 7.63
N ASP A 113 4.35 8.14 8.14
CA ASP A 113 4.52 8.77 9.46
C ASP A 113 4.84 10.26 9.37
N LEU A 114 5.25 10.71 8.18
CA LEU A 114 5.75 12.06 7.97
C LEU A 114 4.68 13.02 7.45
N LEU A 115 3.71 12.57 6.64
CA LEU A 115 2.72 13.46 6.04
C LEU A 115 1.67 13.95 7.05
N THR A 116 1.33 15.24 6.99
CA THR A 116 0.09 15.72 7.60
C THR A 116 -1.11 15.28 6.77
N MET A 117 -2.30 15.29 7.37
CA MET A 117 -3.55 15.06 6.64
C MET A 117 -3.71 16.00 5.43
N LYS A 118 -3.38 17.28 5.60
CA LYS A 118 -3.46 18.27 4.53
C LYS A 118 -2.52 17.92 3.37
N GLU A 119 -1.25 17.63 3.67
CA GLU A 119 -0.27 17.27 2.63
C GLU A 119 -0.62 15.95 1.94
N LYS A 120 -1.19 14.99 2.68
CA LYS A 120 -1.66 13.73 2.10
C LYS A 120 -2.79 13.97 1.10
N LEU A 121 -3.77 14.82 1.43
CA LEU A 121 -4.86 15.18 0.52
C LEU A 121 -4.34 15.95 -0.70
N GLU A 122 -3.49 16.97 -0.51
CA GLU A 122 -2.89 17.74 -1.61
C GLU A 122 -2.05 16.85 -2.54
N GLY A 123 -1.30 15.88 -2.00
CA GLY A 123 -0.55 14.92 -2.81
C GLY A 123 -1.45 13.94 -3.57
N MET A 124 -2.61 13.55 -3.02
CA MET A 124 -3.60 12.76 -3.76
C MET A 124 -4.13 13.53 -4.96
N GLU A 125 -4.49 14.80 -4.78
CA GLU A 125 -4.96 15.68 -5.85
C GLU A 125 -3.88 15.85 -6.93
N ALA A 126 -2.64 16.18 -6.52
CA ALA A 126 -1.52 16.38 -7.45
C ALA A 126 -1.23 15.12 -8.29
N LEU A 127 -1.28 13.93 -7.69
CA LEU A 127 -1.10 12.68 -8.40
C LEU A 127 -2.28 12.36 -9.33
N ALA A 128 -3.52 12.55 -8.89
CA ALA A 128 -4.70 12.32 -9.72
C ALA A 128 -4.69 13.21 -10.97
N ASP A 129 -4.34 14.48 -10.81
CA ASP A 129 -4.19 15.42 -11.92
C ASP A 129 -3.03 15.03 -12.85
N ALA A 130 -1.86 14.70 -12.31
CA ALA A 130 -0.69 14.31 -13.09
C ALA A 130 -0.90 13.01 -13.90
N MET A 131 -1.75 12.12 -13.38
CA MET A 131 -2.06 10.82 -13.96
C MET A 131 -3.30 10.82 -14.85
N LYS A 132 -3.99 11.95 -15.01
CA LYS A 132 -5.18 12.06 -15.85
C LYS A 132 -4.86 11.74 -17.31
N GLY A 133 -5.58 10.78 -17.88
CA GLY A 133 -5.40 10.33 -19.27
C GLY A 133 -4.15 9.48 -19.53
N ARG A 134 -3.41 9.10 -18.47
CA ARG A 134 -2.27 8.20 -18.55
C ARG A 134 -2.73 6.73 -18.51
N LYS A 135 -1.82 5.82 -18.86
CA LYS A 135 -2.15 4.38 -18.98
C LYS A 135 -2.07 3.66 -17.64
N SER A 136 -1.14 4.07 -16.79
CA SER A 136 -0.88 3.41 -15.50
C SER A 136 -2.00 3.67 -14.50
N ALA A 137 -2.38 2.64 -13.76
CA ALA A 137 -3.35 2.77 -12.67
C ALA A 137 -2.72 3.43 -11.44
N LEU A 138 -3.27 4.57 -11.02
CA LEU A 138 -2.92 5.20 -9.75
C LEU A 138 -3.69 4.53 -8.60
N CYS A 139 -2.98 3.95 -7.65
CA CYS A 139 -3.54 3.41 -6.41
C CYS A 139 -3.27 4.35 -5.24
N LEU A 140 -4.33 4.90 -4.63
CA LEU A 140 -4.17 5.82 -3.50
C LEU A 140 -4.30 5.12 -2.15
N GLY A 141 -3.35 5.38 -1.27
CA GLY A 141 -3.36 4.92 0.11
C GLY A 141 -4.30 5.74 0.98
N VAL A 142 -5.34 5.09 1.51
CA VAL A 142 -6.40 5.71 2.34
C VAL A 142 -6.33 5.33 3.81
N GLN A 143 -5.27 4.66 4.23
CA GLN A 143 -4.97 4.37 5.63
C GLN A 143 -4.92 5.63 6.49
N GLY A 144 -5.55 5.56 7.65
CA GLY A 144 -5.47 6.55 8.72
C GLY A 144 -5.08 5.89 10.03
N ARG A 145 -4.75 6.69 11.05
CA ARG A 145 -4.45 6.17 12.40
C ARG A 145 -5.64 5.45 13.03
N ASN A 146 -6.85 5.84 12.64
CA ASN A 146 -8.12 5.28 13.05
C ASN A 146 -9.10 5.26 11.87
N THR A 147 -10.28 4.68 12.09
CA THR A 147 -11.36 4.58 11.10
C THR A 147 -11.82 5.94 10.58
N GLU A 148 -11.95 6.95 11.44
CA GLU A 148 -12.44 8.28 11.05
C GLU A 148 -11.51 8.94 10.03
N GLU A 149 -10.21 8.90 10.29
CA GLU A 149 -9.18 9.43 9.41
C GLU A 149 -9.12 8.65 8.09
N MET A 150 -9.21 7.31 8.14
CA MET A 150 -9.32 6.51 6.91
C MET A 150 -10.53 6.94 6.06
N LEU A 151 -11.69 7.16 6.68
CA LEU A 151 -12.90 7.52 5.96
C LEU A 151 -12.78 8.91 5.30
N ILE A 152 -12.00 9.83 5.85
CA ILE A 152 -11.68 11.12 5.21
C ILE A 152 -10.90 10.88 3.93
N TYR A 153 -9.81 10.11 3.99
CA TYR A 153 -9.00 9.80 2.82
C TYR A 153 -9.75 8.98 1.77
N ALA A 154 -10.53 7.99 2.19
CA ALA A 154 -11.31 7.15 1.28
C ALA A 154 -12.35 7.96 0.51
N ARG A 155 -13.12 8.83 1.20
CA ARG A 155 -14.07 9.73 0.53
C ARG A 155 -13.39 10.70 -0.42
N HIS A 156 -12.17 11.14 -0.09
CA HIS A 156 -11.42 12.03 -0.95
C HIS A 156 -10.93 11.30 -2.20
N ALA A 157 -10.35 10.10 -2.05
CA ALA A 157 -9.92 9.26 -3.17
C ALA A 157 -11.08 8.91 -4.12
N GLU A 158 -12.29 8.65 -3.60
CA GLU A 158 -13.49 8.44 -4.44
C GLU A 158 -13.80 9.64 -5.34
N LYS A 159 -13.65 10.87 -4.83
CA LYS A 159 -13.89 12.10 -5.61
C LYS A 159 -12.89 12.27 -6.75
N LEU A 160 -11.67 11.76 -6.56
CA LEU A 160 -10.59 11.80 -7.55
C LEU A 160 -10.71 10.70 -8.62
N ASP A 161 -11.73 9.84 -8.53
CA ASP A 161 -12.02 8.81 -9.54
C ASP A 161 -10.85 7.84 -9.81
N VAL A 162 -10.02 7.56 -8.80
CA VAL A 162 -8.86 6.66 -8.97
C VAL A 162 -9.29 5.20 -9.16
N PRO A 163 -8.55 4.41 -9.96
CA PRO A 163 -8.96 3.04 -10.31
C PRO A 163 -8.95 2.07 -9.14
N CYS A 164 -8.13 2.29 -8.12
CA CYS A 164 -8.11 1.47 -6.90
C CYS A 164 -7.54 2.25 -5.71
N ILE A 165 -7.77 1.71 -4.51
CA ILE A 165 -7.22 2.24 -3.26
C ILE A 165 -6.54 1.12 -2.47
N ILE A 166 -5.67 1.50 -1.56
CA ILE A 166 -4.98 0.59 -0.64
C ILE A 166 -5.10 1.11 0.79
N SER A 167 -5.16 0.21 1.76
CA SER A 167 -5.10 0.61 3.18
C SER A 167 -4.38 -0.45 4.01
N ARG A 168 -3.68 0.02 5.04
CA ARG A 168 -3.28 -0.78 6.21
C ARG A 168 -4.46 -0.92 7.18
N PRO A 169 -4.45 -1.91 8.09
CA PRO A 169 -5.33 -1.90 9.26
C PRO A 169 -5.09 -0.65 10.11
N PRO A 170 -6.06 -0.28 10.98
CA PRO A 170 -5.90 0.86 11.87
C PRO A 170 -4.85 0.56 12.94
N ASP A 171 -4.08 1.57 13.34
CA ASP A 171 -3.00 1.41 14.32
C ASP A 171 -3.54 1.12 15.74
N ASP A 172 -4.80 1.47 16.01
CA ASP A 172 -5.48 1.26 17.30
C ASP A 172 -6.30 -0.04 17.37
N GLY A 173 -6.36 -0.82 16.30
CA GLY A 173 -7.06 -2.11 16.26
C GLY A 173 -6.39 -3.18 17.11
N LYS A 174 -7.13 -3.80 18.03
CA LYS A 174 -6.61 -4.82 18.96
C LYS A 174 -7.26 -6.19 18.76
N THR A 175 -8.46 -6.22 18.20
CA THR A 175 -9.24 -7.44 18.01
C THR A 175 -9.54 -7.69 16.54
N GLN A 176 -9.92 -8.93 16.22
CA GLN A 176 -10.40 -9.28 14.89
C GLN A 176 -11.72 -8.56 14.55
N GLU A 177 -12.54 -8.18 15.55
CA GLU A 177 -13.75 -7.38 15.29
C GLU A 177 -13.39 -5.96 14.90
N ASP A 178 -12.41 -5.33 15.55
CA ASP A 178 -11.96 -3.98 15.19
C ASP A 178 -11.51 -3.92 13.71
N MET A 179 -10.77 -4.94 13.27
CA MET A 179 -10.37 -5.09 11.87
C MET A 179 -11.59 -5.26 10.96
N ARG A 180 -12.53 -6.15 11.31
CA ARG A 180 -13.76 -6.37 10.54
C ARG A 180 -14.56 -5.07 10.38
N ASP A 181 -14.72 -4.32 11.46
CA ASP A 181 -15.49 -3.07 11.46
C ASP A 181 -14.79 -1.97 10.65
N TYR A 182 -13.46 -1.87 10.73
CA TYR A 182 -12.67 -0.99 9.88
C TYR A 182 -12.89 -1.28 8.39
N TRP A 183 -12.77 -2.56 7.98
CA TRP A 183 -12.94 -2.97 6.58
C TRP A 183 -14.37 -2.81 6.10
N ARG A 184 -15.37 -3.11 6.94
CA ARG A 184 -16.79 -2.86 6.64
C ARG A 184 -17.08 -1.37 6.50
N ALA A 185 -16.45 -0.51 7.30
CA ALA A 185 -16.60 0.93 7.20
C ALA A 185 -16.02 1.45 5.88
N LEU A 186 -14.83 1.00 5.50
CA LEU A 186 -14.22 1.34 4.21
C LEU A 186 -15.09 0.89 3.04
N ALA A 187 -15.56 -0.36 3.05
CA ALA A 187 -16.39 -0.94 2.00
C ALA A 187 -17.75 -0.24 1.80
N LYS A 188 -18.25 0.51 2.80
CA LYS A 188 -19.46 1.33 2.66
C LYS A 188 -19.22 2.66 1.91
N VAL A 189 -17.97 3.08 1.79
CA VAL A 189 -17.58 4.36 1.18
C VAL A 189 -17.12 4.19 -0.27
N THR A 190 -16.34 3.14 -0.54
CA THR A 190 -15.74 2.93 -1.85
C THR A 190 -16.48 1.89 -2.68
N ASN A 191 -16.58 2.14 -3.98
CA ASN A 191 -16.99 1.14 -4.97
C ASN A 191 -15.79 0.61 -5.79
N ARG A 192 -14.57 0.98 -5.40
CA ARG A 192 -13.33 0.61 -6.10
C ARG A 192 -12.76 -0.69 -5.53
N PRO A 193 -11.92 -1.39 -6.31
CA PRO A 193 -11.03 -2.41 -5.75
C PRO A 193 -10.20 -1.85 -4.59
N VAL A 194 -10.20 -2.57 -3.46
CA VAL A 194 -9.41 -2.25 -2.28
C VAL A 194 -8.30 -3.28 -2.12
N ILE A 195 -7.06 -2.83 -2.06
CA ILE A 195 -5.90 -3.65 -1.67
C ILE A 195 -5.80 -3.61 -0.15
N LEU A 196 -5.86 -4.79 0.48
CA LEU A 196 -5.66 -4.94 1.92
C LEU A 196 -4.17 -5.18 2.19
N GLN A 197 -3.49 -4.20 2.76
CA GLN A 197 -2.10 -4.36 3.17
C GLN A 197 -2.05 -4.87 4.61
N THR A 198 -1.56 -6.09 4.80
CA THR A 198 -1.53 -6.75 6.12
C THR A 198 -0.24 -6.51 6.91
N THR A 199 0.83 -6.07 6.24
CA THR A 199 2.16 -5.83 6.83
C THR A 199 2.87 -4.69 6.10
N GLY A 200 3.73 -3.97 6.81
CA GLY A 200 4.52 -2.83 6.30
C GLY A 200 5.23 -2.13 7.43
#